data_AF-A0A418WWR1-F1
#
_entry.id   AF-A0A418WWR1-F1
#
_cell.length_a   1.000
_cell.length_b   1.000
_cell.length_c   1.000
_cell.angle_alpha   90.00
_cell.angle_beta   90.00
_cell.angle_gamma   90.00
#
_symmetry.space_group_name_H-M   'P 1'
#
loop_
_entity.id
_entity.type
_entity.pdbx_description
1 polymer ?
#
loop_
_entity_poly.entity_id
_entity_poly.type
_entity_poly.pdbx_seq_one_letter_code
_entity_poly.pdbx_strand_id
1 'polypeptide(L)'
;MKPVAPGTVILHRHRGYGVVTSVNLLTGWVSARFGDEVRTLDLNLSHDELQHADGEPIRFRRDPPDRMPHARLMAMVRELHRAGYQRLYLYSWPKPSGLHWRWHLFTGQRNWLDRAWREGWYGSGADYNFNPIMGWGDAPGATAPELVKALAQFDPHGLAQALRRDEDHTAWFDAVCEALLPNYAFTLGWDYRDGPVPDSLPVIAVRRGVPAYAGPPLPWPPGWARLWTGGHALVQSSFRTIPAGTPSDIAR
;
A
#
# COMPACT_ATOMS: atom_id res chain seq x y z
N MET A 1 -23.40 2.95 1.97
CA MET A 1 -23.28 3.96 0.90
C MET A 1 -24.28 3.62 -0.18
N LYS A 2 -25.16 4.56 -0.51
CA LYS A 2 -26.03 4.40 -1.69
C LYS A 2 -25.21 4.55 -2.98
N PRO A 3 -25.51 3.78 -4.02
CA PRO A 3 -24.82 3.92 -5.31
C PRO A 3 -25.20 5.25 -5.97
N VAL A 4 -24.24 5.84 -6.70
CA VAL A 4 -24.47 6.98 -7.58
C VAL A 4 -24.37 6.50 -9.02
N ALA A 5 -25.44 6.67 -9.78
CA ALA A 5 -25.58 6.27 -11.17
C ALA A 5 -26.36 7.34 -11.98
N PRO A 6 -26.30 7.33 -13.32
CA PRO A 6 -27.22 8.12 -14.12
C PRO A 6 -28.68 7.91 -13.70
N GLY A 7 -29.43 9.00 -13.57
CA GLY A 7 -30.80 9.01 -13.01
C GLY A 7 -30.87 9.24 -11.50
N THR A 8 -29.74 9.26 -10.78
CA THR A 8 -29.74 9.57 -9.34
C THR A 8 -30.15 11.02 -9.11
N VAL A 9 -31.18 11.24 -8.29
CA VAL A 9 -31.58 12.58 -7.85
C VAL A 9 -30.67 13.04 -6.72
N ILE A 10 -30.09 14.22 -6.89
CA ILE A 10 -29.11 14.81 -5.97
C ILE A 10 -29.55 16.21 -5.54
N LEU A 11 -29.06 16.65 -4.40
CA LEU A 11 -29.20 18.01 -3.89
C LEU A 11 -27.82 18.66 -3.88
N HIS A 12 -27.70 19.79 -4.59
CA HIS A 12 -26.51 20.63 -4.60
C HIS A 12 -26.77 21.91 -3.82
N ARG A 13 -25.86 22.28 -2.92
CA ARG A 13 -26.01 23.40 -1.96
C ARG A 13 -26.55 24.69 -2.57
N HIS A 14 -26.07 25.05 -3.77
CA HIS A 14 -26.40 26.32 -4.42
C HIS A 14 -27.43 26.19 -5.56
N ARG A 15 -27.65 24.97 -6.07
CA ARG A 15 -28.48 24.75 -7.27
C ARG A 15 -29.76 23.97 -6.98
N GLY A 16 -29.95 23.50 -5.74
CA GLY A 16 -31.10 22.70 -5.38
C GLY A 16 -31.05 21.32 -6.03
N TYR A 17 -32.21 20.81 -6.44
CA TYR A 17 -32.35 19.47 -6.99
C TYR A 17 -31.78 19.36 -8.40
N GLY A 18 -31.04 18.29 -8.62
CA GLY A 18 -30.54 17.90 -9.93
C GLY A 18 -30.61 16.40 -10.15
N VAL A 19 -30.38 15.99 -11.39
CA VAL A 19 -30.32 14.58 -11.79
C VAL A 19 -28.97 14.32 -12.42
N VAL A 20 -28.28 13.29 -11.91
CA VAL A 20 -27.01 12.81 -12.47
C VAL A 20 -27.27 12.23 -13.86
N THR A 21 -26.52 12.68 -14.86
CA THR A 21 -26.62 12.22 -16.25
C THR A 21 -25.46 11.32 -16.64
N SER A 22 -24.30 11.50 -16.00
CA SER A 22 -23.11 10.68 -16.25
C SER A 22 -22.33 10.49 -14.94
N VAL A 23 -21.63 9.38 -14.81
CA VAL A 23 -20.80 9.07 -13.64
C VAL A 23 -19.48 8.48 -14.11
N ASN A 24 -18.37 9.08 -13.66
CA ASN A 24 -17.03 8.53 -13.75
C ASN A 24 -16.48 8.31 -12.34
N LEU A 25 -16.77 7.13 -11.76
CA LEU A 25 -16.31 6.77 -10.41
C LEU A 25 -14.79 6.51 -10.34
N LEU A 26 -14.09 6.38 -11.46
CA LEU A 26 -12.62 6.29 -11.47
C LEU A 26 -11.97 7.63 -11.12
N THR A 27 -12.59 8.73 -11.54
CA THR A 27 -12.04 10.09 -11.40
C THR A 27 -12.84 10.97 -10.44
N GLY A 28 -14.02 10.53 -10.01
CA GLY A 28 -14.88 11.28 -9.08
C GLY A 28 -15.78 12.31 -9.73
N TRP A 29 -15.82 12.32 -11.04
CA TRP A 29 -16.64 13.26 -11.78
C TRP A 29 -18.04 12.71 -12.01
N VAL A 30 -19.02 13.57 -11.80
CA VAL A 30 -20.40 13.33 -12.21
C VAL A 30 -20.87 14.52 -13.03
N SER A 31 -21.58 14.25 -14.11
CA SER A 31 -22.33 15.31 -14.79
C SER A 31 -23.75 15.30 -14.24
N ALA A 32 -24.29 16.46 -13.90
CA ALA A 32 -25.67 16.60 -13.43
C ALA A 32 -26.38 17.78 -14.11
N ARG A 33 -27.69 17.66 -14.27
CA ARG A 33 -28.56 18.76 -14.73
C ARG A 33 -29.43 19.22 -13.57
N PHE A 34 -29.52 20.53 -13.36
CA PHE A 34 -30.30 21.14 -12.29
C PHE A 34 -31.52 21.87 -12.85
N GLY A 35 -32.68 21.72 -12.20
CA GLY A 35 -33.90 22.43 -12.59
C GLY A 35 -34.20 22.37 -14.10
N ASP A 36 -34.35 23.54 -14.71
CA ASP A 36 -34.63 23.78 -16.12
C ASP A 36 -33.36 24.06 -16.96
N GLU A 37 -32.17 23.82 -16.41
CA GLU A 37 -30.91 24.08 -17.11
C GLU A 37 -30.77 23.18 -18.34
N VAL A 38 -30.47 23.78 -19.49
CA VAL A 38 -30.28 23.05 -20.75
C VAL A 38 -28.99 22.22 -20.73
N ARG A 39 -27.94 22.75 -20.08
CA ARG A 39 -26.61 22.14 -20.05
C ARG A 39 -26.39 21.33 -18.77
N THR A 40 -25.57 20.29 -18.89
CA THR A 40 -25.05 19.55 -17.74
C THR A 40 -23.89 20.32 -17.12
N LEU A 41 -23.81 20.27 -15.79
CA LEU A 41 -22.68 20.75 -15.02
C LEU A 41 -21.84 19.54 -14.59
N ASP A 42 -20.54 19.61 -14.88
CA ASP A 42 -19.58 18.64 -14.36
C ASP A 42 -19.18 19.03 -12.94
N LEU A 43 -19.40 18.10 -12.01
CA LEU A 43 -19.12 18.24 -10.59
C LEU A 43 -18.09 17.19 -10.20
N ASN A 44 -17.14 17.59 -9.37
CA ASN A 44 -16.15 16.70 -8.81
C ASN A 44 -16.52 16.39 -7.36
N LEU A 45 -16.95 15.17 -7.12
CA LEU A 45 -17.39 14.69 -5.81
C LEU A 45 -16.31 14.73 -4.72
N SER A 46 -15.03 14.97 -5.07
CA SER A 46 -13.97 15.22 -4.08
C SER A 46 -13.99 16.63 -3.48
N HIS A 47 -14.58 17.61 -4.17
CA HIS A 47 -14.61 19.02 -3.71
C HIS A 47 -16.04 19.56 -3.60
N ASP A 48 -16.96 19.10 -4.45
CA ASP A 48 -18.35 19.54 -4.48
C ASP A 48 -19.19 18.80 -3.42
N GLU A 49 -19.91 19.58 -2.61
CA GLU A 49 -20.84 19.04 -1.59
C GLU A 49 -22.16 18.63 -2.25
N LEU A 50 -22.28 17.34 -2.56
CA LEU A 50 -23.50 16.73 -3.07
C LEU A 50 -24.16 15.81 -2.03
N GLN A 51 -25.48 15.78 -2.05
CA GLN A 51 -26.29 14.88 -1.23
C GLN A 51 -27.25 14.11 -2.15
N HIS A 52 -27.66 12.91 -1.74
CA HIS A 52 -28.85 12.27 -2.29
C HIS A 52 -30.09 13.12 -1.96
N ALA A 53 -31.20 12.89 -2.67
CA ALA A 53 -32.44 13.65 -2.48
C ALA A 53 -33.01 13.61 -1.04
N ASP A 54 -32.65 12.60 -0.25
CA ASP A 54 -33.02 12.43 1.15
C ASP A 54 -32.03 13.07 2.14
N GLY A 55 -31.00 13.75 1.65
CA GLY A 55 -29.99 14.45 2.43
C GLY A 55 -28.76 13.60 2.78
N GLU A 56 -28.67 12.32 2.40
CA GLU A 56 -27.46 11.51 2.62
C GLU A 56 -26.29 12.09 1.80
N PRO A 57 -25.15 12.49 2.41
CA PRO A 57 -24.03 13.03 1.65
C PRO A 57 -23.44 12.01 0.67
N ILE A 58 -23.28 12.42 -0.58
CA ILE A 58 -22.54 11.66 -1.58
C ILE A 58 -21.06 11.88 -1.30
N ARG A 59 -20.42 10.87 -0.71
CA ARG A 59 -18.99 10.91 -0.43
C ARG A 59 -18.25 10.22 -1.56
N PHE A 60 -17.47 10.99 -2.30
CA PHE A 60 -16.38 10.45 -3.10
C PHE A 60 -15.06 10.78 -2.44
N ARG A 61 -14.05 9.97 -2.72
CA ARG A 61 -12.75 10.05 -2.07
C ARG A 61 -12.21 11.48 -2.17
N ARG A 62 -12.17 12.21 -1.03
CA ARG A 62 -11.59 13.56 -0.92
C ARG A 62 -10.09 13.52 -1.19
N ASP A 63 -9.43 12.48 -0.69
CA ASP A 63 -8.03 12.18 -1.00
C ASP A 63 -7.96 11.09 -2.08
N PRO A 64 -7.06 11.22 -3.08
CA PRO A 64 -6.79 10.12 -4.00
C PRO A 64 -6.39 8.89 -3.17
N PRO A 65 -6.87 7.69 -3.55
CA PRO A 65 -6.49 6.48 -2.82
C PRO A 65 -4.97 6.39 -2.74
N ASP A 66 -4.47 5.87 -1.62
CA ASP A 66 -3.06 5.50 -1.57
C ASP A 66 -2.79 4.56 -2.76
N ARG A 67 -1.84 4.95 -3.60
CA ARG A 67 -1.48 4.18 -4.81
C ARG A 67 -0.84 2.85 -4.42
N MET A 68 -0.40 2.79 -3.17
CA MET A 68 0.41 1.73 -2.61
C MET A 68 -0.18 1.31 -1.27
N PRO A 69 -0.21 0.00 -0.96
CA PRO A 69 -0.69 -0.50 0.33
C PRO A 69 0.20 -0.08 1.51
N HIS A 70 1.43 0.38 1.26
CA HIS A 70 2.52 0.39 2.24
C HIS A 70 2.24 1.22 3.48
N ALA A 71 1.72 2.45 3.36
CA ALA A 71 1.36 3.24 4.53
C ALA A 71 0.25 2.59 5.36
N ARG A 72 -0.75 1.96 4.70
CA ARG A 72 -1.83 1.23 5.38
C ARG A 72 -1.32 -0.02 6.07
N LEU A 73 -0.42 -0.77 5.43
CA LEU A 73 0.25 -1.92 6.03
C LEU A 73 1.10 -1.50 7.22
N MET A 74 1.85 -0.40 7.11
CA MET A 74 2.63 0.14 8.21
C MET A 74 1.74 0.51 9.40
N ALA A 75 0.65 1.24 9.17
CA ALA A 75 -0.31 1.58 10.22
C ALA A 75 -0.90 0.33 10.89
N MET A 76 -1.28 -0.68 10.11
CA MET A 76 -1.82 -1.94 10.62
C MET A 76 -0.79 -2.73 11.44
N VAL A 77 0.45 -2.88 10.94
CA VAL A 77 1.53 -3.57 11.66
C VAL A 77 1.85 -2.86 12.97
N ARG A 78 1.84 -1.52 12.98
CA ARG A 78 2.03 -0.71 14.19
C ARG A 78 0.98 -1.01 15.26
N GLU A 79 -0.29 -1.09 14.87
CA GLU A 79 -1.38 -1.47 15.79
C GLU A 79 -1.18 -2.89 16.34
N LEU A 80 -0.76 -3.84 15.50
CA LEU A 80 -0.44 -5.21 15.91
C LEU A 80 0.76 -5.28 16.87
N HIS A 81 1.81 -4.48 16.63
CA HIS A 81 2.96 -4.37 17.53
C HIS A 81 2.55 -3.87 18.92
N ARG A 82 1.69 -2.85 18.98
CA ARG A 82 1.11 -2.33 20.24
C ARG A 82 0.27 -3.37 20.97
N ALA A 83 -0.38 -4.27 20.22
CA ALA A 83 -1.13 -5.39 20.78
C ALA A 83 -0.26 -6.62 21.14
N GLY A 84 1.08 -6.54 20.99
CA GLY A 84 2.01 -7.60 21.40
C GLY A 84 2.41 -8.58 20.30
N TYR A 85 1.96 -8.39 19.06
CA TYR A 85 2.37 -9.19 17.89
C TYR A 85 3.72 -8.71 17.34
N GLN A 86 4.74 -8.60 18.20
CA GLN A 86 5.99 -7.88 17.91
C GLN A 86 6.90 -8.62 16.93
N ARG A 87 6.71 -9.93 16.72
CA ARG A 87 7.43 -10.72 15.70
C ARG A 87 6.73 -10.75 14.34
N LEU A 88 5.90 -9.76 14.06
CA LEU A 88 5.36 -9.49 12.72
C LEU A 88 6.27 -8.47 12.03
N TYR A 89 6.80 -8.81 10.86
CA TYR A 89 7.71 -7.94 10.12
C TYR A 89 7.13 -7.59 8.75
N LEU A 90 7.41 -6.37 8.30
CA LEU A 90 7.06 -5.88 6.98
C LEU A 90 8.34 -5.69 6.16
N TYR A 91 8.50 -6.49 5.12
CA TYR A 91 9.47 -6.22 4.06
C TYR A 91 8.75 -5.45 2.94
N SER A 92 9.25 -4.26 2.62
CA SER A 92 8.70 -3.32 1.64
C SER A 92 9.75 -3.07 0.57
N TRP A 93 9.44 -3.30 -0.71
CA TRP A 93 10.40 -3.03 -1.80
C TRP A 93 9.73 -2.54 -3.10
N PRO A 94 9.00 -1.44 -3.03
CA PRO A 94 8.45 -0.81 -4.22
C PRO A 94 9.52 -0.19 -5.11
N LYS A 95 9.23 -0.14 -6.42
CA LYS A 95 10.05 0.64 -7.34
C LYS A 95 9.87 2.15 -7.05
N PRO A 96 10.94 2.97 -7.19
CA PRO A 96 10.85 4.41 -6.97
C PRO A 96 9.78 5.11 -7.81
N SER A 97 9.42 4.54 -8.97
CA SER A 97 8.35 5.06 -9.83
C SER A 97 6.96 5.00 -9.19
N GLY A 98 6.76 4.20 -8.14
CA GLY A 98 5.46 3.94 -7.51
C GLY A 98 4.49 3.14 -8.39
N LEU A 99 4.88 2.74 -9.61
CA LEU A 99 4.06 1.97 -10.55
C LEU A 99 4.03 0.48 -10.20
N HIS A 100 5.17 -0.04 -9.75
CA HIS A 100 5.32 -1.42 -9.33
C HIS A 100 5.65 -1.47 -7.86
N TRP A 101 4.85 -2.21 -7.12
CA TRP A 101 5.00 -2.31 -5.69
C TRP A 101 4.93 -3.76 -5.24
N ARG A 102 5.68 -4.06 -4.19
CA ARG A 102 5.74 -5.39 -3.56
C ARG A 102 5.88 -5.22 -2.05
N TRP A 103 5.27 -6.13 -1.32
CA TRP A 103 5.38 -6.22 0.12
C TRP A 103 5.24 -7.67 0.56
N HIS A 104 5.79 -7.97 1.74
CA HIS A 104 5.69 -9.26 2.39
C HIS A 104 5.59 -9.04 3.89
N LEU A 105 4.52 -9.56 4.46
CA LEU A 105 4.34 -9.69 5.89
C LEU A 105 4.70 -11.10 6.30
N PHE A 106 5.49 -11.25 7.36
CA PHE A 106 5.88 -12.56 7.83
C PHE A 106 6.11 -12.57 9.34
N THR A 107 6.00 -13.74 9.95
CA THR A 107 6.07 -13.93 11.40
C THR A 107 7.24 -14.81 11.80
N GLY A 108 7.93 -14.51 12.91
CA GLY A 108 8.98 -15.40 13.41
C GLY A 108 10.38 -14.76 13.43
N GLN A 109 11.38 -15.37 12.78
CA GLN A 109 12.73 -14.81 12.78
C GLN A 109 12.84 -13.63 11.82
N ARG A 110 13.74 -12.70 12.15
CA ARG A 110 13.95 -11.43 11.44
C ARG A 110 14.48 -11.60 10.00
N ASN A 111 15.06 -12.75 9.63
CA ASN A 111 15.61 -12.94 8.29
C ASN A 111 14.56 -13.46 7.31
N TRP A 112 14.15 -12.65 6.34
CA TRP A 112 13.19 -13.04 5.30
C TRP A 112 13.85 -13.76 4.11
N LEU A 113 15.13 -13.51 3.84
CA LEU A 113 15.86 -14.06 2.70
C LEU A 113 16.00 -15.59 2.79
N ASP A 114 16.05 -16.11 4.01
CA ASP A 114 16.18 -17.55 4.27
C ASP A 114 14.82 -18.27 4.27
N ARG A 115 13.72 -17.57 3.96
CA ARG A 115 12.37 -18.14 4.07
C ARG A 115 11.82 -18.54 2.72
N ALA A 116 11.14 -19.69 2.69
CA ALA A 116 10.35 -20.06 1.52
C ALA A 116 9.27 -18.98 1.29
N TRP A 117 9.02 -18.59 0.04
CA TRP A 117 8.00 -17.60 -0.34
C TRP A 117 6.59 -17.88 0.19
N ARG A 118 6.32 -19.09 0.69
CA ARG A 118 5.05 -19.52 1.28
C ARG A 118 4.92 -19.20 2.78
N GLU A 119 5.98 -18.74 3.45
CA GLU A 119 5.91 -18.34 4.86
C GLU A 119 5.51 -16.86 4.96
N GLY A 120 4.22 -16.59 5.11
CA GLY A 120 3.65 -15.26 5.33
C GLY A 120 2.68 -14.82 4.24
N TRP A 121 2.36 -13.52 4.23
CA TRP A 121 1.41 -12.90 3.30
C TRP A 121 2.15 -11.98 2.33
N TYR A 122 1.95 -12.18 1.05
CA TYR A 122 2.65 -11.47 0.00
C TYR A 122 1.66 -10.71 -0.89
N GLY A 123 2.03 -9.51 -1.31
CA GLY A 123 1.30 -8.78 -2.32
C GLY A 123 2.24 -8.09 -3.30
N SER A 124 1.83 -8.11 -4.56
CA SER A 124 2.49 -7.35 -5.61
C SER A 124 1.47 -6.78 -6.59
N GLY A 125 1.73 -5.59 -7.08
CA GLY A 125 0.87 -4.91 -8.02
C GLY A 125 1.67 -4.07 -9.02
N ALA A 126 1.02 -3.83 -10.14
CA ALA A 126 1.55 -3.06 -11.26
C ALA A 126 0.47 -2.09 -11.76
N ASP A 127 -0.21 -1.33 -10.88
CA ASP A 127 -1.14 -0.29 -11.32
C ASP A 127 -1.76 0.55 -10.19
N TYR A 128 -2.37 1.66 -10.60
CA TYR A 128 -2.82 2.76 -9.75
C TYR A 128 -4.10 2.56 -8.91
N ASN A 129 -4.89 1.49 -9.12
CA ASN A 129 -6.29 1.51 -8.66
C ASN A 129 -6.84 0.17 -8.14
N PHE A 130 -6.01 -0.84 -7.91
CA PHE A 130 -6.51 -2.05 -7.26
C PHE A 130 -6.66 -1.76 -5.77
N ASN A 131 -7.88 -1.86 -5.27
CA ASN A 131 -8.23 -1.96 -3.86
C ASN A 131 -9.58 -2.68 -3.86
N PRO A 132 -9.73 -3.85 -3.22
CA PRO A 132 -8.78 -4.54 -2.33
C PRO A 132 -7.48 -5.03 -2.98
N ILE A 133 -6.41 -5.10 -2.19
CA ILE A 133 -5.06 -5.54 -2.60
C ILE A 133 -4.36 -6.48 -1.65
N MET A 134 -4.81 -6.57 -0.39
CA MET A 134 -4.25 -7.53 0.56
C MET A 134 -4.84 -8.92 0.38
N GLY A 135 -6.06 -9.03 -0.16
CA GLY A 135 -6.67 -10.31 -0.55
C GLY A 135 -7.24 -11.12 0.63
N TRP A 136 -7.16 -10.59 1.85
CA TRP A 136 -7.69 -11.18 3.08
C TRP A 136 -9.05 -10.60 3.50
N GLY A 137 -9.80 -10.03 2.55
CA GLY A 137 -11.05 -9.32 2.81
C GLY A 137 -10.86 -7.85 3.20
N ASP A 138 -9.78 -7.20 2.76
CA ASP A 138 -9.62 -5.76 2.92
C ASP A 138 -10.68 -5.00 2.12
N ALA A 139 -10.98 -3.78 2.56
CA ALA A 139 -11.84 -2.87 1.82
C ALA A 139 -11.05 -1.62 1.42
N PRO A 140 -11.46 -0.95 0.33
CA PRO A 140 -10.92 0.35 0.00
C PRO A 140 -11.14 1.36 1.13
N GLY A 141 -10.05 1.95 1.63
CA GLY A 141 -10.10 2.89 2.74
C GLY A 141 -10.27 2.25 4.12
N ALA A 142 -10.20 0.92 4.25
CA ALA A 142 -10.21 0.26 5.55
C ALA A 142 -9.11 0.83 6.45
N THR A 143 -9.49 1.20 7.67
CA THR A 143 -8.64 1.69 8.75
C THR A 143 -7.70 0.61 9.26
N ALA A 144 -6.66 0.98 10.00
CA ALA A 144 -5.74 0.00 10.58
C ALA A 144 -6.46 -1.05 11.45
N PRO A 145 -7.40 -0.70 12.36
CA PRO A 145 -8.15 -1.70 13.12
C PRO A 145 -9.01 -2.63 12.25
N GLU A 146 -9.63 -2.13 11.19
CA GLU A 146 -10.40 -2.95 10.25
C GLU A 146 -9.50 -3.93 9.48
N LEU A 147 -8.30 -3.50 9.07
CA LEU A 147 -7.31 -4.37 8.45
C LEU A 147 -6.79 -5.43 9.41
N VAL A 148 -6.54 -5.07 10.68
CA VAL A 148 -6.17 -6.03 11.73
C VAL A 148 -7.25 -7.11 11.88
N LYS A 149 -8.52 -6.70 11.93
CA LYS A 149 -9.64 -7.63 12.01
C LYS A 149 -9.70 -8.53 10.78
N ALA A 150 -9.54 -7.98 9.58
CA ALA A 150 -9.55 -8.75 8.33
C ALA A 150 -8.44 -9.81 8.32
N LEU A 151 -7.19 -9.43 8.66
CA LEU A 151 -6.08 -10.37 8.77
C LEU A 151 -6.36 -11.47 9.80
N ALA A 152 -6.80 -11.10 11.01
CA ALA A 152 -7.06 -12.05 12.09
C ALA A 152 -8.17 -13.05 11.73
N GLN A 153 -9.15 -12.64 10.93
CA GLN A 153 -10.21 -13.53 10.41
C GLN A 153 -9.70 -14.43 9.30
N PHE A 154 -8.85 -13.92 8.42
CA PHE A 154 -8.30 -14.65 7.28
C PHE A 154 -7.30 -15.73 7.69
N ASP A 155 -6.36 -15.41 8.58
CA ASP A 155 -5.31 -16.33 9.01
C ASP A 155 -4.96 -16.15 10.51
N PRO A 156 -5.84 -16.62 11.42
CA PRO A 156 -5.61 -16.52 12.86
C PRO A 156 -4.38 -17.31 13.32
N HIS A 157 -4.08 -18.44 12.68
CA HIS A 157 -2.95 -19.30 13.07
C HIS A 157 -1.60 -18.71 12.66
N GLY A 158 -1.50 -18.16 11.44
CA GLY A 158 -0.31 -17.46 10.98
C GLY A 158 -0.04 -16.20 11.82
N LEU A 159 -1.09 -15.44 12.15
CA LEU A 159 -0.96 -14.25 12.99
C LEU A 159 -0.52 -14.60 14.43
N ALA A 160 -1.00 -15.69 15.01
CA ALA A 160 -0.61 -16.12 16.35
C ALA A 160 0.91 -16.34 16.49
N GLN A 161 1.62 -16.69 15.41
CA GLN A 161 3.07 -16.85 15.42
C GLN A 161 3.84 -15.54 15.68
N ALA A 162 3.20 -14.38 15.43
CA ALA A 162 3.79 -13.08 15.74
C ALA A 162 3.69 -12.69 17.22
N LEU A 163 2.89 -13.41 18.02
CA LEU A 163 2.62 -13.09 19.42
C LEU A 163 3.81 -13.44 20.34
N ARG A 164 4.88 -12.68 20.23
CA ARG A 164 6.08 -12.73 21.09
C ARG A 164 6.76 -11.37 21.05
N ARG A 165 7.68 -11.14 22.00
CA ARG A 165 8.41 -9.88 22.11
C ARG A 165 9.53 -9.74 21.08
N ASP A 166 9.67 -8.51 20.59
CA ASP A 166 10.77 -8.00 19.80
C ASP A 166 10.81 -6.47 19.99
N GLU A 167 11.30 -6.04 21.16
CA GLU A 167 11.22 -4.65 21.62
C GLU A 167 12.07 -3.70 20.75
N ASP A 168 13.26 -4.14 20.31
CA ASP A 168 14.12 -3.33 19.45
C ASP A 168 13.46 -3.05 18.09
N HIS A 169 12.90 -4.09 17.45
CA HIS A 169 12.26 -3.92 16.15
C HIS A 169 11.01 -3.07 16.26
N THR A 170 10.20 -3.29 17.29
CA THR A 170 8.95 -2.54 17.47
C THR A 170 9.19 -1.08 17.84
N ALA A 171 10.19 -0.78 18.66
CA ALA A 171 10.58 0.61 18.94
C ALA A 171 11.05 1.33 17.67
N TRP A 172 11.88 0.65 16.85
CA TRP A 172 12.29 1.18 15.55
C TRP A 172 11.10 1.41 14.62
N PHE A 173 10.21 0.43 14.49
CA PHE A 173 9.07 0.49 13.59
C PHE A 173 8.08 1.58 13.99
N ASP A 174 7.84 1.75 15.29
CA ASP A 174 6.98 2.81 15.83
C ASP A 174 7.53 4.20 15.50
N ALA A 175 8.84 4.42 15.71
CA ALA A 175 9.51 5.68 15.38
C ALA A 175 9.49 5.99 13.88
N VAL A 176 9.69 4.98 13.02
CA VAL A 176 9.57 5.12 11.57
C VAL A 176 8.12 5.45 11.17
N CYS A 177 7.13 4.80 11.79
CA CYS A 177 5.72 5.08 11.50
C CYS A 177 5.32 6.50 11.92
N GLU A 178 5.79 6.99 13.08
CA GLU A 178 5.60 8.38 13.51
C GLU A 178 6.17 9.38 12.49
N ALA A 179 7.34 9.09 11.93
CA ALA A 179 7.99 9.98 10.98
C ALA A 179 7.37 9.98 9.59
N LEU A 180 6.77 8.86 9.15
CA LEU A 180 6.39 8.64 7.75
C LEU A 180 4.88 8.69 7.49
N LEU A 181 4.05 8.21 8.42
CA LEU A 181 2.62 8.13 8.18
C LEU A 181 1.96 9.52 8.24
N PRO A 182 0.90 9.76 7.43
CA PRO A 182 0.26 8.85 6.48
C PRO A 182 0.78 9.00 5.03
N ASN A 183 1.80 9.82 4.79
CA ASN A 183 2.15 10.32 3.45
C ASN A 183 3.29 9.55 2.80
N TYR A 184 4.06 8.82 3.60
CA TYR A 184 5.27 8.15 3.19
C TYR A 184 5.29 6.70 3.67
N ALA A 185 6.16 5.92 3.04
CA ALA A 185 6.55 4.59 3.49
C ALA A 185 8.07 4.42 3.31
N PHE A 186 8.65 3.46 4.02
CA PHE A 186 10.04 3.08 3.78
C PHE A 186 10.14 2.02 2.67
N THR A 187 11.30 1.94 2.03
CA THR A 187 11.66 0.83 1.13
C THR A 187 12.99 0.22 1.56
N LEU A 188 13.04 -1.11 1.52
CA LEU A 188 14.21 -1.94 1.76
C LEU A 188 14.69 -2.62 0.48
N GLY A 189 13.98 -2.40 -0.63
CA GLY A 189 14.36 -2.84 -1.95
C GLY A 189 15.50 -2.02 -2.49
N TRP A 190 16.71 -2.51 -2.30
CA TRP A 190 17.91 -1.95 -2.91
C TRP A 190 18.58 -3.03 -3.76
N ASP A 191 19.00 -2.65 -4.96
CA ASP A 191 19.80 -3.48 -5.86
C ASP A 191 21.19 -2.83 -5.97
N TYR A 192 22.26 -3.62 -5.99
CA TYR A 192 23.63 -3.15 -6.17
C TYR A 192 23.82 -2.38 -7.50
N ARG A 193 22.96 -2.65 -8.48
CA ARG A 193 22.90 -1.93 -9.76
C ARG A 193 22.40 -0.49 -9.61
N ASP A 194 21.68 -0.18 -8.54
CA ASP A 194 21.13 1.15 -8.26
C ASP A 194 22.17 2.07 -7.57
N GLY A 195 23.39 1.58 -7.31
CA GLY A 195 24.47 2.35 -6.68
C GLY A 195 24.89 1.77 -5.33
N PRO A 196 25.62 2.51 -4.47
CA PRO A 196 25.97 2.06 -3.13
C PRO A 196 24.74 1.93 -2.21
N VAL A 197 24.88 1.15 -1.12
CA VAL A 197 23.82 1.03 -0.10
C VAL A 197 23.57 2.42 0.50
N PRO A 198 22.31 2.91 0.56
CA PRO A 198 22.01 4.20 1.15
C PRO A 198 22.41 4.28 2.63
N ASP A 199 23.00 5.41 3.04
CA ASP A 199 23.42 5.63 4.42
C ASP A 199 22.25 5.62 5.41
N SER A 200 21.06 5.99 4.95
CA SER A 200 19.81 6.02 5.71
C SER A 200 18.69 5.27 5.00
N LEU A 201 17.69 4.83 5.78
CA LEU A 201 16.51 4.13 5.28
C LEU A 201 15.80 4.94 4.19
N PRO A 202 15.69 4.43 2.95
CA PRO A 202 15.04 5.15 1.87
C PRO A 202 13.54 5.34 2.12
N VAL A 203 13.04 6.53 1.78
CA VAL A 203 11.65 6.95 1.96
C VAL A 203 11.00 7.20 0.60
N ILE A 204 9.76 6.75 0.44
CA ILE A 204 8.95 6.95 -0.75
C ILE A 204 7.60 7.57 -0.39
N ALA A 205 7.06 8.42 -1.28
CA ALA A 205 5.70 8.91 -1.17
C ALA A 205 4.70 7.82 -1.58
N VAL A 206 3.61 7.65 -0.83
CA VAL A 206 2.59 6.62 -1.13
C VAL A 206 1.49 7.10 -2.07
N ARG A 207 1.43 8.40 -2.36
CA ARG A 207 0.50 9.00 -3.32
C ARG A 207 1.11 10.20 -4.05
N ARG A 208 0.49 10.58 -5.16
CA ARG A 208 0.93 11.72 -5.98
C ARG A 208 0.69 13.03 -5.23
N GLY A 209 1.57 14.01 -5.45
CA GLY A 209 1.43 15.35 -4.89
C GLY A 209 1.97 15.49 -3.47
N VAL A 210 2.43 14.40 -2.86
CA VAL A 210 3.23 14.45 -1.63
C VAL A 210 4.63 14.97 -2.01
N PRO A 211 5.14 16.02 -1.35
CA PRO A 211 6.51 16.50 -1.55
C PRO A 211 7.55 15.42 -1.25
N ALA A 212 8.81 15.66 -1.63
CA ALA A 212 9.90 14.80 -1.17
C ALA A 212 10.00 14.85 0.36
N TYR A 213 10.31 13.71 0.99
CA TYR A 213 10.52 13.65 2.42
C TYR A 213 11.68 14.56 2.84
N ALA A 214 11.42 15.49 3.76
CA ALA A 214 12.39 16.47 4.25
C ALA A 214 12.68 16.33 5.75
N GLY A 215 12.27 15.21 6.36
CA GLY A 215 12.56 14.92 7.76
C GLY A 215 13.98 14.40 7.99
N PRO A 216 14.35 14.14 9.25
CA PRO A 216 15.67 13.60 9.59
C PRO A 216 15.92 12.23 8.96
N PRO A 217 17.18 11.85 8.68
CA PRO A 217 17.51 10.54 8.15
C PRO A 217 17.05 9.44 9.12
N LEU A 218 16.36 8.45 8.58
CA LEU A 218 15.82 7.34 9.37
C LEU A 218 16.83 6.18 9.44
N PRO A 219 16.97 5.52 10.60
CA PRO A 219 17.89 4.40 10.73
C PRO A 219 17.36 3.14 10.02
N TRP A 220 18.27 2.28 9.58
CA TRP A 220 17.94 0.94 9.10
C TRP A 220 17.34 0.06 10.21
N PRO A 221 16.50 -0.94 9.89
CA PRO A 221 15.93 -1.83 10.89
C PRO A 221 17.03 -2.60 11.66
N PRO A 222 16.85 -2.80 12.98
CA PRO A 222 17.85 -3.49 13.79
C PRO A 222 18.04 -4.94 13.33
N GLY A 223 19.30 -5.28 13.03
CA GLY A 223 19.69 -6.59 12.50
C GLY A 223 19.55 -6.75 10.98
N TRP A 224 19.01 -5.75 10.26
CA TRP A 224 18.80 -5.84 8.80
C TRP A 224 19.84 -5.06 7.99
N ALA A 225 20.52 -4.07 8.61
CA ALA A 225 21.56 -3.28 7.96
C ALA A 225 22.71 -4.13 7.33
N ARG A 226 22.96 -5.34 7.87
CA ARG A 226 24.00 -6.25 7.37
C ARG A 226 23.53 -7.21 6.28
N LEU A 227 22.23 -7.29 6.00
CA LEU A 227 21.68 -8.22 4.99
C LEU A 227 22.13 -7.84 3.57
N TRP A 228 22.35 -6.55 3.31
CA TRP A 228 22.79 -6.05 2.00
C TRP A 228 24.30 -5.91 1.86
N THR A 229 25.02 -5.70 2.98
CA THR A 229 26.48 -5.56 2.97
C THR A 229 27.21 -6.91 3.07
N GLY A 230 26.53 -7.98 3.53
CA GLY A 230 27.09 -9.34 3.61
C GLY A 230 27.01 -10.15 2.31
N GLY A 231 26.36 -9.61 1.28
CA GLY A 231 26.02 -10.30 0.02
C GLY A 231 27.17 -10.60 -0.93
N HIS A 232 28.44 -10.37 -0.56
CA HIS A 232 29.57 -10.88 -1.35
C HIS A 232 29.60 -12.42 -1.42
N ALA A 233 28.91 -13.13 -0.51
CA ALA A 233 28.87 -14.59 -0.48
C ALA A 233 27.65 -15.23 -1.18
N LEU A 234 26.51 -14.54 -1.31
CA LEU A 234 25.26 -15.16 -1.80
C LEU A 234 25.01 -14.99 -3.31
N VAL A 235 25.70 -14.08 -4.00
CA VAL A 235 25.59 -13.95 -5.47
C VAL A 235 26.54 -14.91 -6.21
N GLN A 236 27.45 -15.59 -5.50
CA GLN A 236 28.28 -16.65 -6.09
C GLN A 236 27.62 -18.04 -6.11
N SER A 237 26.44 -18.24 -5.51
CA SER A 237 25.70 -19.49 -5.67
C SER A 237 24.97 -19.51 -7.03
N SER A 238 25.76 -19.76 -8.08
CA SER A 238 25.42 -20.62 -9.21
C SER A 238 24.02 -20.46 -9.81
N PHE A 239 23.83 -19.39 -10.59
CA PHE A 239 23.17 -19.59 -11.88
C PHE A 239 24.28 -19.96 -12.87
N ARG A 240 24.45 -21.26 -13.14
CA ARG A 240 25.11 -21.71 -14.37
C ARG A 240 24.19 -21.31 -15.52
N THR A 241 24.31 -20.07 -15.99
CA THR A 241 23.79 -19.67 -17.29
C THR A 241 24.60 -20.44 -18.32
N ILE A 242 23.97 -21.44 -18.93
CA ILE A 242 24.48 -22.02 -20.17
C ILE A 242 24.53 -20.86 -21.18
N PRO A 243 25.68 -20.56 -21.81
CA PRO A 243 25.75 -19.50 -22.80
C PRO A 243 24.82 -19.82 -23.97
N ALA A 244 23.94 -18.87 -24.30
CA ALA A 244 23.05 -18.98 -25.45
C ALA A 244 23.90 -19.00 -26.73
N GLY A 245 23.99 -20.16 -27.37
CA GLY A 245 24.78 -20.33 -28.59
C GLY A 245 25.05 -21.77 -29.04
N THR A 246 24.73 -22.81 -28.26
CA THR A 246 24.95 -24.20 -28.68
C THR A 246 23.69 -24.78 -29.33
N PRO A 247 23.73 -25.23 -30.60
CA PRO A 247 22.61 -25.93 -31.23
C PRO A 247 22.30 -27.23 -30.47
N SER A 248 21.02 -27.49 -30.25
CA SER A 248 20.53 -28.75 -29.70
C SER A 248 20.67 -29.84 -30.76
N ASP A 249 21.81 -30.50 -30.79
CA ASP A 249 21.90 -31.92 -31.17
C ASP A 249 23.30 -32.43 -30.81
N ILE A 250 23.34 -33.71 -30.44
CA ILE A 250 24.49 -34.51 -29.97
C ILE A 250 24.76 -34.41 -28.46
N ALA A 251 24.12 -35.28 -27.68
CA ALA A 251 24.77 -36.52 -27.23
C ALA A 251 23.82 -37.33 -26.31
N ARG A 252 23.86 -38.64 -26.54
CA ARG A 252 23.18 -39.75 -25.84
C ARG A 252 23.35 -39.75 -24.32
#